data_AF-A0A328RDD8-F1
#
_entry.id   AF-A0A328RDD8-F1
#
_cell.length_a   1.000
_cell.length_b   1.000
_cell.length_c   1.000
_cell.angle_alpha   90.00
_cell.angle_beta   90.00
_cell.angle_gamma   90.00
#
_symmetry.space_group_name_H-M   'P 1'
#
loop_
_entity.id
_entity.type
_entity.pdbx_description
1 polymer ?
#
loop_
_entity_poly.entity_id
_entity_poly.type
_entity_poly.pdbx_seq_one_letter_code
_entity_poly.pdbx_strand_id
1 'polypeptide(L)'
;MNVGLLGVDHTQTDILSLEPIFLNKEGKTAFRNSVRDGSPLDECVILTTCNRIEFYYAASSKEEAETWIIERVAFQKKVDVSVVRNLLKSYSENVILQHLFEVASGVQSMVFGENEILTQVKEAYEHAYQDKTTGPLLNKIVQTAVAVGKRSRAETEISRGAYSVSSIAIDALRQKRLDYFGLSILIIGCGTMGRRCLKKLAALGHPDITLSNRTESVANEMAKEHEVSDISISEAVERCSEYDVVISAVAVREALLTKDVIPKDSKTLFIDLGLPRNIDPEASKSIITVEDLKLIADKSIKRRKGEEKKVMVIIDEEKERLNQWFSHKKAHAN
;
A
#
# COMPACT_ATOMS: atom_id res chain seq x y z
N MET A 1 -21.19 -18.70 -9.25
CA MET A 1 -21.33 -18.09 -7.90
C MET A 1 -21.47 -16.61 -8.21
N ASN A 2 -22.49 -15.91 -7.73
CA ASN A 2 -22.78 -14.55 -8.24
C ASN A 2 -21.85 -13.48 -7.65
N VAL A 3 -20.54 -13.77 -7.58
CA VAL A 3 -19.49 -12.88 -7.11
C VAL A 3 -18.65 -12.48 -8.31
N GLY A 4 -18.38 -11.19 -8.43
CA GLY A 4 -17.48 -10.65 -9.43
C GLY A 4 -16.36 -9.82 -8.82
N LEU A 5 -15.31 -9.64 -9.61
CA LEU A 5 -14.20 -8.75 -9.34
C LEU A 5 -13.93 -7.95 -10.60
N LEU A 6 -14.05 -6.64 -10.48
CA LEU A 6 -13.62 -5.67 -11.47
C LEU A 6 -12.49 -4.85 -10.86
N GLY A 7 -11.31 -4.88 -11.44
CA GLY A 7 -10.16 -4.23 -10.83
C GLY A 7 -8.95 -4.13 -11.72
N VAL A 8 -7.93 -3.45 -11.19
CA VAL A 8 -6.64 -3.26 -11.83
C VAL A 8 -5.56 -3.16 -10.76
N ASP A 9 -4.37 -3.68 -11.05
CA ASP A 9 -3.21 -3.50 -10.20
C ASP A 9 -1.92 -3.22 -10.98
N HIS A 10 -0.86 -2.95 -10.23
CA HIS A 10 0.48 -2.62 -10.72
C HIS A 10 1.13 -3.66 -11.64
N THR A 11 0.60 -4.89 -11.72
CA THR A 11 1.11 -5.91 -12.67
C THR A 11 0.49 -5.76 -14.06
N GLN A 12 -0.63 -5.05 -14.16
CA GLN A 12 -1.43 -4.90 -15.38
C GLN A 12 -1.26 -3.52 -16.01
N THR A 13 -0.86 -2.51 -15.24
CA THR A 13 -0.67 -1.14 -15.72
C THR A 13 0.30 -0.37 -14.83
N ASP A 14 0.86 0.71 -15.38
CA ASP A 14 1.69 1.62 -14.61
C ASP A 14 0.85 2.34 -13.54
N ILE A 15 1.42 2.50 -12.34
CA ILE A 15 0.72 3.09 -11.18
C ILE A 15 0.15 4.47 -11.50
N LEU A 16 0.88 5.27 -12.29
CA LEU A 16 0.45 6.62 -12.71
C LEU A 16 -0.83 6.58 -13.54
N SER A 17 -1.07 5.49 -14.28
CA SER A 17 -2.29 5.31 -15.08
C SER A 17 -3.54 5.10 -14.21
N LEU A 18 -3.39 4.83 -12.90
CA LEU A 18 -4.50 4.66 -11.97
C LEU A 18 -5.05 5.96 -11.40
N GLU A 19 -4.27 7.05 -11.45
CA GLU A 19 -4.64 8.36 -10.90
C GLU A 19 -6.02 8.88 -11.34
N PRO A 20 -6.41 8.78 -12.64
CA PRO A 20 -7.70 9.28 -13.12
C PRO A 20 -8.89 8.57 -12.49
N ILE A 21 -8.73 7.35 -11.98
CA ILE A 21 -9.80 6.52 -11.44
C ILE A 21 -9.65 6.26 -9.93
N PHE A 22 -8.58 6.75 -9.31
CA PHE A 22 -8.31 6.54 -7.89
C PHE A 22 -9.37 7.15 -6.99
N LEU A 23 -9.93 6.34 -6.08
CA LEU A 23 -10.91 6.76 -5.09
C LEU A 23 -10.23 7.02 -3.74
N ASN A 24 -10.18 8.30 -3.34
CA ASN A 24 -9.73 8.70 -2.00
C ASN A 24 -10.79 8.32 -0.93
N LYS A 25 -10.56 8.65 0.34
CA LYS A 25 -11.46 8.28 1.46
C LYS A 25 -12.90 8.76 1.22
N GLU A 26 -13.08 10.03 0.91
CA GLU A 26 -14.40 10.63 0.62
C GLU A 26 -15.04 9.99 -0.62
N GLY A 27 -14.24 9.75 -1.65
CA GLY A 27 -14.68 9.14 -2.88
C GLY A 27 -15.17 7.70 -2.69
N LYS A 28 -14.49 6.90 -1.86
CA LYS A 28 -14.97 5.56 -1.52
C LYS A 28 -16.30 5.60 -0.77
N THR A 29 -16.49 6.57 0.12
CA THR A 29 -17.77 6.76 0.84
C THR A 29 -18.89 7.18 -0.11
N ALA A 30 -18.63 8.14 -1.01
CA ALA A 30 -19.60 8.55 -2.02
C ALA A 30 -20.02 7.39 -2.93
N PHE A 31 -19.06 6.57 -3.37
CA PHE A 31 -19.34 5.37 -4.14
C PHE A 31 -20.23 4.39 -3.36
N ARG A 32 -19.88 4.06 -2.12
CA ARG A 32 -20.68 3.13 -1.29
C ARG A 32 -22.09 3.63 -1.03
N ASN A 33 -22.29 4.94 -0.83
CA ASN A 33 -23.63 5.52 -0.74
C ASN A 33 -24.44 5.27 -2.03
N SER A 34 -23.82 5.46 -3.20
CA SER A 34 -24.50 5.20 -4.48
C SER A 34 -24.87 3.73 -4.72
N VAL A 35 -24.20 2.78 -4.06
CA VAL A 35 -24.57 1.35 -4.10
C VAL A 35 -25.96 1.14 -3.50
N ARG A 36 -26.30 1.88 -2.43
CA ARG A 36 -27.58 1.78 -1.73
C ARG A 36 -28.75 2.40 -2.49
N ASP A 37 -28.47 3.37 -3.36
CA ASP A 37 -29.49 4.18 -4.06
C ASP A 37 -29.91 3.56 -5.40
N GLY A 38 -30.11 2.24 -5.46
CA GLY A 38 -30.62 1.53 -6.64
C GLY A 38 -29.55 1.05 -7.63
N SER A 39 -28.40 0.58 -7.11
CA SER A 39 -27.40 -0.11 -7.94
C SER A 39 -27.83 -1.56 -8.26
N PRO A 40 -27.29 -2.18 -9.32
CA PRO A 40 -27.46 -3.62 -9.59
C PRO A 40 -26.62 -4.51 -8.66
N LEU A 41 -25.90 -3.94 -7.68
CA LEU A 41 -25.04 -4.68 -6.76
C LEU A 41 -25.82 -5.04 -5.50
N ASP A 42 -25.89 -6.34 -5.19
CA ASP A 42 -26.43 -6.85 -3.93
C ASP A 42 -25.44 -6.61 -2.77
N GLU A 43 -24.14 -6.74 -3.06
CA GLU A 43 -23.06 -6.53 -2.11
C GLU A 43 -21.84 -5.91 -2.83
N CYS A 44 -21.07 -5.06 -2.14
CA CYS A 44 -19.87 -4.42 -2.68
C CYS A 44 -18.83 -4.10 -1.58
N VAL A 45 -17.57 -4.44 -1.85
CA VAL A 45 -16.38 -4.04 -1.08
C VAL A 45 -15.36 -3.41 -2.03
N ILE A 46 -14.81 -2.26 -1.66
CA ILE A 46 -13.85 -1.50 -2.48
C ILE A 46 -12.49 -1.51 -1.80
N LEU A 47 -11.50 -2.12 -2.45
CA LEU A 47 -10.11 -2.10 -2.02
C LEU A 47 -9.33 -1.14 -2.92
N THR A 48 -8.86 -0.04 -2.35
CA THR A 48 -8.01 0.93 -3.05
C THR A 48 -6.75 1.17 -2.25
N THR A 49 -5.61 0.97 -2.89
CA THR A 49 -4.27 1.20 -2.36
C THR A 49 -3.46 2.00 -3.39
N CYS A 50 -2.21 2.34 -3.10
CA CYS A 50 -1.32 2.95 -4.10
C CYS A 50 -1.04 2.04 -5.31
N ASN A 51 -1.29 0.72 -5.22
CA ASN A 51 -0.91 -0.26 -6.23
C ASN A 51 -2.08 -1.04 -6.84
N ARG A 52 -3.33 -0.80 -6.37
CA ARG A 52 -4.52 -1.51 -6.86
C ARG A 52 -5.82 -0.76 -6.59
N ILE A 53 -6.78 -0.95 -7.48
CA ILE A 53 -8.18 -0.52 -7.35
C ILE A 53 -9.04 -1.74 -7.71
N GLU A 54 -9.78 -2.25 -6.74
CA GLU A 54 -10.56 -3.49 -6.88
C GLU A 54 -11.95 -3.31 -6.29
N PHE A 55 -12.95 -3.72 -7.05
CA PHE A 55 -14.35 -3.78 -6.66
C PHE A 55 -14.76 -5.25 -6.59
N TYR A 56 -14.90 -5.77 -5.37
CA TYR A 56 -15.48 -7.09 -5.12
C TYR A 56 -16.97 -6.91 -4.93
N TYR A 57 -17.78 -7.59 -5.74
CA TYR A 57 -19.22 -7.40 -5.72
C TYR A 57 -19.99 -8.71 -5.79
N ALA A 58 -21.23 -8.69 -5.32
CA ALA A 58 -22.24 -9.70 -5.63
C ALA A 58 -23.37 -9.05 -6.42
N ALA A 59 -23.82 -9.70 -7.50
CA ALA A 59 -24.87 -9.18 -8.36
C ALA A 59 -25.55 -10.29 -9.16
N SER A 60 -26.82 -10.10 -9.52
CA SER A 60 -27.56 -11.03 -10.37
C SER A 60 -27.07 -11.05 -11.82
N SER A 61 -26.65 -9.89 -12.35
CA SER A 61 -26.08 -9.74 -13.69
C SER A 61 -24.69 -9.15 -13.61
N LYS A 62 -23.68 -9.91 -14.04
CA LYS A 62 -22.28 -9.48 -14.06
C LYS A 62 -22.06 -8.27 -14.96
N GLU A 63 -22.67 -8.29 -16.15
CA GLU A 63 -22.48 -7.23 -17.15
C GLU A 63 -23.10 -5.90 -16.69
N GLU A 64 -24.29 -5.94 -16.10
CA GLU A 64 -24.94 -4.75 -15.53
C GLU A 64 -24.14 -4.19 -14.35
N ALA A 65 -23.64 -5.07 -13.47
CA ALA A 65 -22.79 -4.69 -12.35
C ALA A 65 -21.52 -3.99 -12.80
N GLU A 66 -20.77 -4.58 -13.74
CA GLU A 66 -19.52 -4.00 -14.24
C GLU A 66 -19.76 -2.68 -14.97
N THR A 67 -20.81 -2.62 -15.81
CA THR A 67 -21.18 -1.39 -16.52
C THR A 67 -21.49 -0.27 -15.52
N TRP A 68 -22.31 -0.56 -14.51
CA TRP A 68 -22.67 0.42 -13.48
C TRP A 68 -21.45 0.88 -12.67
N ILE A 69 -20.53 -0.02 -12.29
CA ILE A 69 -19.30 0.35 -11.57
C ILE A 69 -18.46 1.31 -12.43
N ILE A 70 -18.26 0.98 -13.70
CA ILE A 70 -17.46 1.79 -14.64
C ILE A 70 -18.08 3.18 -14.79
N GLU A 71 -19.39 3.27 -15.05
CA GLU A 71 -20.11 4.52 -15.20
C GLU A 71 -20.10 5.36 -13.91
N ARG A 72 -20.24 4.72 -12.74
CA ARG A 72 -20.23 5.40 -11.45
C ARG A 72 -18.87 5.99 -11.13
N VAL A 73 -17.79 5.24 -11.37
CA VAL A 73 -16.42 5.76 -11.21
C VAL A 73 -16.17 6.91 -12.19
N ALA A 74 -16.57 6.77 -13.46
CA ALA A 74 -16.41 7.80 -14.49
C ALA A 74 -17.13 9.10 -14.10
N PHE A 75 -18.39 8.98 -13.67
CA PHE A 75 -19.21 10.10 -13.18
C PHE A 75 -18.54 10.81 -12.00
N GLN A 76 -18.12 10.06 -10.99
CA GLN A 76 -17.55 10.63 -9.77
C GLN A 76 -16.19 11.31 -10.01
N LYS A 77 -15.39 10.73 -10.91
CA LYS A 77 -14.06 11.24 -11.27
C LYS A 77 -14.10 12.27 -12.39
N LYS A 78 -15.26 12.50 -13.00
CA LYS A 78 -15.48 13.42 -14.13
C LYS A 78 -14.54 13.10 -15.31
N VAL A 79 -14.42 11.82 -15.63
CA VAL A 79 -13.64 11.31 -16.75
C VAL A 79 -14.56 10.59 -17.73
N ASP A 80 -14.11 10.40 -18.97
CA ASP A 80 -14.84 9.62 -19.96
C ASP A 80 -14.96 8.14 -19.52
N VAL A 81 -16.12 7.52 -19.77
CA VAL A 81 -16.39 6.12 -19.42
C VAL A 81 -15.36 5.17 -20.05
N SER A 82 -14.87 5.48 -21.25
CA SER A 82 -13.83 4.70 -21.93
C SER A 82 -12.50 4.66 -21.16
N VAL A 83 -12.14 5.73 -20.43
CA VAL A 83 -10.93 5.74 -19.59
C VAL A 83 -11.01 4.68 -18.51
N VAL A 84 -12.14 4.64 -17.80
CA VAL A 84 -12.36 3.65 -16.72
C VAL A 84 -12.44 2.24 -17.29
N ARG A 85 -13.18 2.05 -18.39
CA ARG A 85 -13.35 0.75 -19.06
C ARG A 85 -12.04 0.17 -19.57
N ASN A 86 -11.13 1.02 -20.07
CA ASN A 86 -9.84 0.57 -20.58
C ASN A 86 -8.89 0.11 -19.46
N LEU A 87 -9.00 0.72 -18.28
CA LEU A 87 -8.15 0.43 -17.12
C LEU A 87 -8.65 -0.77 -16.32
N LEU A 88 -9.94 -0.80 -15.95
CA LEU A 88 -10.49 -1.87 -15.13
C LEU A 88 -10.67 -3.18 -15.92
N LYS A 89 -10.26 -4.30 -15.33
CA LYS A 89 -10.35 -5.64 -15.93
C LYS A 89 -11.29 -6.52 -15.12
N SER A 90 -12.12 -7.28 -15.84
CA SER A 90 -12.97 -8.30 -15.25
C SER A 90 -12.17 -9.56 -14.97
N TYR A 91 -12.33 -10.13 -13.78
CA TYR A 91 -11.69 -11.38 -13.40
C TYR A 91 -12.64 -12.57 -13.62
N SER A 92 -12.05 -13.73 -13.93
CA SER A 92 -12.82 -14.99 -14.06
C SER A 92 -13.25 -15.49 -12.68
N GLU A 93 -14.49 -16.00 -12.55
CA GLU A 93 -15.07 -16.41 -11.26
C GLU A 93 -14.17 -17.36 -10.45
N ASN A 94 -13.50 -18.28 -11.13
CA ASN A 94 -12.61 -19.29 -10.53
C ASN A 94 -11.31 -18.70 -9.95
N VAL A 95 -10.96 -17.46 -10.29
CA VAL A 95 -9.72 -16.79 -9.85
C VAL A 95 -9.99 -15.78 -8.73
N ILE A 96 -11.23 -15.31 -8.54
CA ILE A 96 -11.55 -14.22 -7.60
C ILE A 96 -11.13 -14.54 -6.16
N LEU A 97 -11.49 -15.72 -5.66
CA LEU A 97 -11.15 -16.14 -4.30
C LEU A 97 -9.63 -16.29 -4.13
N GLN A 98 -8.98 -16.91 -5.12
CA GLN A 98 -7.54 -17.06 -5.16
C GLN A 98 -6.85 -15.70 -5.06
N HIS A 99 -7.24 -14.77 -5.94
CA HIS A 99 -6.69 -13.42 -6.02
C HIS A 99 -6.82 -12.69 -4.69
N LEU A 100 -8.02 -12.64 -4.11
CA LEU A 100 -8.24 -11.96 -2.83
C LEU A 100 -7.40 -12.57 -1.70
N PHE A 101 -7.24 -13.90 -1.67
CA PHE A 101 -6.47 -14.59 -0.62
C PHE A 101 -4.95 -14.36 -0.80
N GLU A 102 -4.47 -14.30 -2.03
CA GLU A 102 -3.09 -13.91 -2.35
C GLU A 102 -2.81 -12.45 -1.97
N VAL A 103 -3.73 -11.54 -2.27
CA VAL A 103 -3.67 -10.12 -1.86
C VAL A 103 -3.63 -10.01 -0.34
N ALA A 104 -4.56 -10.64 0.39
CA ALA A 104 -4.59 -10.59 1.85
C ALA A 104 -3.36 -11.24 2.50
N SER A 105 -2.77 -12.25 1.86
CA SER A 105 -1.52 -12.88 2.29
C SER A 105 -0.28 -12.04 1.98
N GLY A 106 -0.39 -11.04 1.10
CA GLY A 106 0.72 -10.20 0.67
C GLY A 106 1.63 -10.85 -0.39
N VAL A 107 1.20 -11.93 -1.02
CA VAL A 107 1.94 -12.60 -2.12
C VAL A 107 1.99 -11.69 -3.35
N GLN A 108 0.87 -11.02 -3.64
CA GLN A 108 0.72 -10.07 -4.75
C GLN A 108 1.02 -8.61 -4.36
N SER A 109 1.63 -8.37 -3.20
CA SER A 109 2.06 -7.02 -2.85
C SER A 109 3.37 -6.67 -3.56
N MET A 110 3.47 -5.42 -4.03
CA MET A 110 4.72 -4.88 -4.61
C MET A 110 5.90 -5.05 -3.66
N VAL A 111 5.64 -4.94 -2.35
CA VAL A 111 6.52 -5.39 -1.28
C VAL A 111 6.02 -6.75 -0.79
N PHE A 112 6.75 -7.82 -1.12
CA PHE A 112 6.37 -9.18 -0.75
C PHE A 112 6.14 -9.32 0.76
N GLY A 113 4.95 -9.79 1.15
CA GLY A 113 4.58 -10.05 2.54
C GLY A 113 4.17 -8.83 3.37
N GLU A 114 4.11 -7.62 2.79
CA GLU A 114 3.81 -6.39 3.53
C GLU A 114 2.57 -6.55 4.44
N ASN A 115 2.70 -6.17 5.71
CA ASN A 115 1.59 -6.32 6.68
C ASN A 115 0.43 -5.34 6.42
N GLU A 116 0.69 -4.24 5.72
CA GLU A 116 -0.31 -3.19 5.46
C GLU A 116 -1.48 -3.68 4.61
N ILE A 117 -1.25 -4.54 3.61
CA ILE A 117 -2.33 -4.98 2.71
C ILE A 117 -3.42 -5.74 3.46
N LEU A 118 -3.05 -6.55 4.46
CA LEU A 118 -4.03 -7.26 5.30
C LEU A 118 -4.88 -6.27 6.10
N THR A 119 -4.25 -5.22 6.64
CA THR A 119 -4.95 -4.14 7.34
C THR A 119 -5.89 -3.40 6.39
N GLN A 120 -5.44 -3.07 5.18
CA GLN A 120 -6.26 -2.40 4.17
C GLN A 120 -7.46 -3.25 3.70
N VAL A 121 -7.28 -4.56 3.55
CA VAL A 121 -8.39 -5.50 3.28
C VAL A 121 -9.40 -5.49 4.43
N LYS A 122 -8.91 -5.53 5.68
CA LYS A 122 -9.78 -5.47 6.87
C LYS A 122 -10.53 -4.14 6.97
N GLU A 123 -9.87 -3.02 6.70
CA GLU A 123 -10.48 -1.69 6.69
C GLU A 123 -11.50 -1.53 5.56
N ALA A 124 -11.21 -2.04 4.36
CA ALA A 124 -12.16 -2.02 3.24
C ALA A 124 -13.44 -2.78 3.59
N TYR A 125 -13.31 -3.95 4.22
CA TYR A 125 -14.44 -4.71 4.76
C TYR A 125 -15.20 -3.95 5.84
N GLU A 126 -14.51 -3.41 6.85
CA GLU A 126 -15.16 -2.73 7.97
C GLU A 126 -15.97 -1.51 7.50
N HIS A 127 -15.42 -0.71 6.58
CA HIS A 127 -16.16 0.42 5.99
C HIS A 127 -17.40 -0.05 5.22
N ALA A 128 -17.28 -1.12 4.42
CA ALA A 128 -18.41 -1.66 3.66
C ALA A 128 -19.48 -2.27 4.58
N TYR A 129 -19.07 -2.90 5.67
CA TYR A 129 -19.96 -3.45 6.69
C TYR A 129 -20.73 -2.36 7.44
N GLN A 130 -20.02 -1.30 7.87
CA GLN A 130 -20.64 -0.14 8.53
C GLN A 130 -21.60 0.60 7.61
N ASP A 131 -21.24 0.76 6.34
CA ASP A 131 -22.07 1.42 5.33
C ASP A 131 -23.17 0.51 4.78
N LYS A 132 -23.30 -0.73 5.29
CA LYS A 132 -24.30 -1.73 4.90
C LYS A 132 -24.29 -2.04 3.40
N THR A 133 -23.11 -2.01 2.78
CA THR A 133 -22.91 -2.42 1.38
C THR A 133 -22.44 -3.87 1.26
N THR A 134 -22.16 -4.57 2.37
CA THR A 134 -21.87 -6.01 2.36
C THR A 134 -23.07 -6.84 2.80
N GLY A 135 -23.12 -8.09 2.37
CA GLY A 135 -24.07 -9.08 2.85
C GLY A 135 -23.38 -10.40 3.21
N PRO A 136 -24.15 -11.48 3.42
CA PRO A 136 -23.62 -12.76 3.90
C PRO A 136 -22.52 -13.34 3.01
N LEU A 137 -22.51 -13.04 1.71
CA LEU A 137 -21.58 -13.63 0.75
C LEU A 137 -20.18 -13.00 0.87
N LEU A 138 -20.08 -11.69 0.68
CA LEU A 138 -18.83 -10.95 0.81
C LEU A 138 -18.36 -10.92 2.27
N ASN A 139 -19.26 -10.93 3.26
CA ASN A 139 -18.86 -11.08 4.67
C ASN A 139 -18.05 -12.35 4.87
N LYS A 140 -18.57 -13.50 4.39
CA LYS A 140 -17.87 -14.77 4.55
C LYS A 140 -16.57 -14.80 3.75
N ILE A 141 -16.57 -14.30 2.51
CA ILE A 141 -15.38 -14.30 1.63
C ILE A 141 -14.26 -13.44 2.23
N VAL A 142 -14.54 -12.18 2.60
CA VAL A 142 -13.49 -11.27 3.08
C VAL A 142 -13.01 -11.64 4.47
N GLN A 143 -13.88 -12.12 5.36
CA GLN A 143 -13.45 -12.67 6.66
C GLN A 143 -12.52 -13.88 6.48
N THR A 144 -12.82 -14.75 5.50
CA THR A 144 -11.94 -15.88 5.15
C THR A 144 -10.61 -15.38 4.60
N ALA A 145 -10.62 -14.35 3.74
CA ALA A 145 -9.38 -13.74 3.25
C ALA A 145 -8.52 -13.14 4.38
N VAL A 146 -9.13 -12.47 5.36
CA VAL A 146 -8.43 -11.96 6.55
C VAL A 146 -7.87 -13.10 7.40
N ALA A 147 -8.61 -14.21 7.55
CA ALA A 147 -8.13 -15.39 8.27
C ALA A 147 -6.93 -16.03 7.54
N VAL A 148 -7.01 -16.20 6.22
CA VAL A 148 -5.90 -16.65 5.37
C VAL A 148 -4.69 -15.75 5.55
N GLY A 149 -4.86 -14.43 5.43
CA GLY A 149 -3.75 -13.49 5.60
C GLY A 149 -3.09 -13.54 6.98
N LYS A 150 -3.86 -13.78 8.05
CA LYS A 150 -3.31 -14.01 9.41
C LYS A 150 -2.58 -15.34 9.51
N ARG A 151 -3.19 -16.41 9.00
CA ARG A 151 -2.65 -17.77 9.02
C ARG A 151 -1.34 -17.87 8.25
N SER A 152 -1.31 -17.31 7.03
CA SER A 152 -0.10 -17.19 6.21
C SER A 152 1.05 -16.54 6.97
N ARG A 153 0.79 -15.48 7.74
CA ARG A 153 1.84 -14.78 8.53
C ARG A 153 2.27 -15.53 9.78
N ALA A 154 1.41 -16.36 10.35
CA ALA A 154 1.69 -17.14 11.55
C ALA A 154 2.40 -18.45 11.23
N GLU A 155 2.02 -19.11 10.13
CA GLU A 155 2.49 -20.45 9.74
C GLU A 155 3.65 -20.41 8.72
N THR A 156 3.92 -19.24 8.12
CA THR A 156 5.00 -19.10 7.13
C THR A 156 5.91 -17.93 7.46
N GLU A 157 7.07 -17.91 6.83
CA GLU A 157 8.02 -16.81 6.90
C GLU A 157 7.71 -15.70 5.88
N ILE A 158 6.50 -15.66 5.28
CA ILE A 158 6.12 -14.59 4.34
C ILE A 158 6.23 -13.19 4.97
N SER A 159 5.98 -13.08 6.28
CA SER A 159 6.15 -11.85 7.05
C SER A 159 7.60 -11.59 7.46
N ARG A 160 8.46 -12.62 7.51
CA ARG A 160 9.90 -12.45 7.76
C ARG A 160 10.51 -11.84 6.51
N GLY A 161 10.83 -10.56 6.60
CA GLY A 161 11.36 -9.75 5.50
C GLY A 161 10.31 -9.06 4.63
N ALA A 162 9.06 -9.02 5.09
CA ALA A 162 8.04 -8.06 4.64
C ALA A 162 8.41 -6.64 5.06
N TYR A 163 9.55 -6.17 4.58
CA TYR A 163 10.06 -4.86 4.91
C TYR A 163 9.33 -3.84 4.05
N SER A 164 8.51 -2.97 4.66
CA SER A 164 8.06 -1.75 3.97
C SER A 164 9.28 -1.03 3.36
N VAL A 165 9.12 -0.28 2.27
CA VAL A 165 10.25 0.43 1.64
C VAL A 165 11.02 1.27 2.66
N SER A 166 10.30 1.94 3.57
CA SER A 166 10.86 2.62 4.75
C SER A 166 11.71 1.71 5.65
N SER A 167 11.27 0.48 5.90
CA SER A 167 12.00 -0.50 6.70
C SER A 167 13.26 -0.99 5.98
N ILE A 168 13.18 -1.26 4.68
CA ILE A 168 14.35 -1.62 3.85
C ILE A 168 15.36 -0.48 3.86
N ALA A 169 14.91 0.77 3.75
CA ALA A 169 15.78 1.94 3.82
C ALA A 169 16.64 1.95 5.10
N ILE A 170 16.01 1.73 6.26
CA ILE A 170 16.73 1.69 7.54
C ILE A 170 17.67 0.47 7.61
N ASP A 171 17.29 -0.70 7.09
CA ASP A 171 18.19 -1.86 7.10
C ASP A 171 19.36 -1.71 6.11
N ALA A 172 19.13 -1.10 4.95
CA ALA A 172 20.17 -0.76 4.00
C ALA A 172 21.17 0.24 4.61
N LEU A 173 20.68 1.23 5.36
CA LEU A 173 21.51 2.16 6.13
C LEU A 173 22.39 1.41 7.13
N ARG A 174 21.82 0.51 7.95
CA ARG A 174 22.55 -0.31 8.92
C ARG A 174 23.63 -1.20 8.30
N GLN A 175 23.39 -1.70 7.09
CA GLN A 175 24.38 -2.52 6.37
C GLN A 175 25.53 -1.68 5.78
N LYS A 176 25.25 -0.47 5.31
CA LYS A 176 26.27 0.43 4.73
C LYS A 176 27.11 1.17 5.77
N ARG A 177 26.59 1.36 6.99
CA ARG A 177 27.25 2.13 8.06
C ARG A 177 27.38 1.28 9.32
N LEU A 178 28.61 0.81 9.58
CA LEU A 178 28.96 -0.01 10.75
C LEU A 178 28.59 0.66 12.09
N ASP A 179 28.68 1.99 12.15
CA ASP A 179 28.31 2.81 13.31
C ASP A 179 27.04 3.63 13.03
N TYR A 180 25.99 2.97 12.54
CA TYR A 180 24.72 3.63 12.22
C TYR A 180 24.11 4.36 13.42
N PHE A 181 24.30 3.85 14.64
CA PHE A 181 23.64 4.36 15.85
C PHE A 181 24.18 5.74 16.29
N GLY A 182 25.38 6.11 15.87
CA GLY A 182 25.97 7.43 16.12
C GLY A 182 25.66 8.48 15.04
N LEU A 183 24.86 8.14 14.03
CA LEU A 183 24.58 9.04 12.91
C LEU A 183 23.42 9.99 13.21
N SER A 184 23.57 11.23 12.78
CA SER A 184 22.49 12.22 12.75
C SER A 184 21.56 11.96 11.55
N ILE A 185 20.24 11.87 11.80
CA ILE A 185 19.25 11.55 10.75
C ILE A 185 18.22 12.67 10.62
N LEU A 186 18.14 13.29 9.44
CA LEU A 186 17.06 14.21 9.07
C LEU A 186 15.98 13.49 8.26
N ILE A 187 14.72 13.58 8.69
CA ILE A 187 13.57 13.07 7.94
C ILE A 187 12.73 14.24 7.43
N ILE A 188 12.70 14.41 6.10
CA ILE A 188 11.91 15.44 5.43
C ILE A 188 10.62 14.81 4.91
N GLY A 189 9.50 15.11 5.57
CA GLY A 189 8.17 14.62 5.22
C GLY A 189 7.57 13.73 6.27
N CYS A 190 6.47 14.19 6.86
CA CYS A 190 5.75 13.49 7.93
C CYS A 190 4.53 12.68 7.42
N GLY A 191 4.57 12.28 6.15
CA GLY A 191 3.58 11.40 5.53
C GLY A 191 3.76 9.93 5.96
N THR A 192 3.07 9.01 5.28
CA THR A 192 3.08 7.57 5.63
C THR A 192 4.49 6.99 5.68
N MET A 193 5.35 7.29 4.71
CA MET A 193 6.70 6.71 4.62
C MET A 193 7.66 7.31 5.65
N GLY A 194 7.64 8.63 5.86
CA GLY A 194 8.45 9.27 6.89
C GLY A 194 8.07 8.82 8.30
N ARG A 195 6.76 8.71 8.59
CA ARG A 195 6.26 8.13 9.86
C ARG A 195 6.76 6.71 10.10
N ARG A 196 6.86 5.89 9.06
CA ARG A 196 7.39 4.51 9.17
C ARG A 196 8.87 4.49 9.45
N CYS A 197 9.64 5.34 8.77
CA CYS A 197 11.06 5.50 9.06
C CYS A 197 11.26 5.91 10.52
N LEU A 198 10.57 6.97 10.97
CA LEU A 198 10.63 7.43 12.36
C LEU A 198 10.25 6.33 13.34
N LYS A 199 9.09 5.69 13.18
CA LYS A 199 8.64 4.62 14.09
C LYS A 199 9.66 3.48 14.20
N LYS A 200 10.29 3.10 13.08
CA LYS A 200 11.33 2.07 13.09
C LYS A 200 12.59 2.55 13.80
N LEU A 201 13.08 3.75 13.48
CA LEU A 201 14.27 4.34 14.11
C LEU A 201 14.07 4.50 15.63
N ALA A 202 12.92 5.03 16.05
CA ALA A 202 12.54 5.19 17.46
C ALA A 202 12.40 3.84 18.17
N ALA A 203 11.79 2.82 17.55
CA ALA A 203 11.72 1.47 18.11
C ALA A 203 13.09 0.80 18.24
N LEU A 204 14.07 1.20 17.43
CA LEU A 204 15.47 0.78 17.55
C LEU A 204 16.25 1.62 18.57
N GLY A 205 15.64 2.66 19.14
CA GLY A 205 16.28 3.57 20.10
C GLY A 205 17.29 4.53 19.48
N HIS A 206 17.18 4.86 18.20
CA HIS A 206 18.13 5.75 17.52
C HIS A 206 18.13 7.14 18.17
N PRO A 207 19.29 7.69 18.58
CA PRO A 207 19.34 8.81 19.51
C PRO A 207 19.22 10.20 18.86
N ASP A 208 19.57 10.34 17.58
CA ASP A 208 19.66 11.64 16.91
C ASP A 208 18.81 11.66 15.63
N ILE A 209 17.57 12.11 15.79
CA ILE A 209 16.58 12.24 14.72
C ILE A 209 16.03 13.67 14.73
N THR A 210 16.01 14.29 13.56
CA THR A 210 15.33 15.56 13.33
C THR A 210 14.24 15.39 12.27
N LEU A 211 13.06 15.94 12.53
CA LEU A 211 11.93 15.94 11.59
C LEU A 211 11.78 17.29 10.92
N SER A 212 11.32 17.26 9.67
CA SER A 212 10.84 18.47 9.00
C SER A 212 9.64 18.15 8.12
N ASN A 213 8.73 19.11 7.99
CA ASN A 213 7.54 18.96 7.17
C ASN A 213 7.05 20.32 6.66
N ARG A 214 6.37 20.31 5.50
CA ARG A 214 5.78 21.54 4.92
C ARG A 214 4.79 22.23 5.86
N THR A 215 4.04 21.43 6.62
CA THR A 215 3.16 21.93 7.69
C THR A 215 3.86 21.68 9.01
N GLU A 216 4.38 22.75 9.62
CA GLU A 216 5.20 22.70 10.84
C GLU A 216 4.49 22.01 12.00
N SER A 217 3.19 22.28 12.20
CA SER A 217 2.42 21.65 13.28
C SER A 217 2.41 20.13 13.21
N VAL A 218 2.47 19.54 12.01
CA VAL A 218 2.51 18.08 11.82
C VAL A 218 3.88 17.50 12.21
N ALA A 219 4.97 18.21 11.92
CA ALA A 219 6.30 17.80 12.37
C ALA A 219 6.41 17.92 13.89
N ASN A 220 5.93 19.03 14.45
CA ASN A 220 5.99 19.32 15.88
C ASN A 220 5.19 18.31 16.72
N GLU A 221 3.98 17.95 16.29
CA GLU A 221 3.15 16.94 16.98
C GLU A 221 3.84 15.57 16.98
N MET A 222 4.40 15.16 15.84
CA MET A 222 5.09 13.88 15.71
C MET A 222 6.43 13.86 16.47
N ALA A 223 7.14 14.98 16.47
CA ALA A 223 8.39 15.15 17.21
C ALA A 223 8.15 14.99 18.71
N LYS A 224 7.09 15.61 19.23
CA LYS A 224 6.64 15.44 20.62
C LYS A 224 6.22 14.01 20.94
N GLU A 225 5.47 13.35 20.06
CA GLU A 225 5.04 11.95 20.26
C GLU A 225 6.23 10.99 20.41
N HIS A 226 7.34 11.28 19.71
CA HIS A 226 8.51 10.41 19.64
C HIS A 226 9.74 10.94 20.38
N GLU A 227 9.63 12.07 21.08
CA GLU A 227 10.71 12.73 21.82
C GLU A 227 11.95 13.03 20.93
N VAL A 228 11.72 13.49 19.70
CA VAL A 228 12.76 13.86 18.72
C VAL A 228 12.72 15.36 18.40
N SER A 229 13.73 15.87 17.69
CA SER A 229 13.80 17.28 17.29
C SER A 229 12.97 17.57 16.04
N ASP A 230 12.51 18.81 15.85
CA ASP A 230 11.93 19.29 14.59
C ASP A 230 12.51 20.64 14.15
N ILE A 231 12.59 20.86 12.83
CA ILE A 231 13.03 22.10 12.20
C ILE A 231 12.12 22.47 11.02
N SER A 232 12.14 23.75 10.65
CA SER A 232 11.40 24.24 9.48
C SER A 232 11.88 23.59 8.18
N ILE A 233 11.03 23.55 7.15
CA ILE A 233 11.39 22.96 5.85
C ILE A 233 12.53 23.73 5.18
N SER A 234 12.57 25.06 5.34
CA SER A 234 13.63 25.90 4.79
C SER A 234 14.98 25.57 5.43
N GLU A 235 14.99 25.43 6.76
CA GLU A 235 16.19 25.06 7.51
C GLU A 235 16.65 23.63 7.17
N ALA A 236 15.72 22.69 6.99
CA ALA A 236 16.03 21.34 6.56
C ALA A 236 16.71 21.28 5.19
N VAL A 237 16.30 22.13 4.24
CA VAL A 237 16.93 22.24 2.92
C VAL A 237 18.34 22.84 3.03
N GLU A 238 18.49 23.93 3.77
CA GLU A 238 19.78 24.62 3.96
C GLU A 238 20.81 23.73 4.66
N ARG A 239 20.38 23.03 5.72
CA ARG A 239 21.26 22.25 6.60
C ARG A 239 21.32 20.77 6.25
N CYS A 240 20.72 20.34 5.13
CA CYS A 240 20.63 18.91 4.79
C CYS A 240 21.98 18.17 4.79
N SER A 241 23.07 18.88 4.45
CA SER A 241 24.42 18.30 4.38
C SER A 241 25.19 18.32 5.70
N GLU A 242 24.61 18.88 6.76
CA GLU A 242 25.13 18.76 8.14
C GLU A 242 24.79 17.40 8.76
N TYR A 243 23.77 16.73 8.22
CA TYR A 243 23.32 15.41 8.68
C TYR A 243 24.09 14.29 7.97
N ASP A 244 24.31 13.19 8.68
CA ASP A 244 24.92 11.98 8.11
C ASP A 244 23.98 11.29 7.12
N VAL A 245 22.68 11.34 7.39
CA VAL A 245 21.62 10.72 6.58
C VAL A 245 20.43 11.67 6.43
N VAL A 246 19.94 11.81 5.21
CA VAL A 246 18.70 12.52 4.91
C VAL A 246 17.70 11.57 4.26
N ILE A 247 16.52 11.42 4.85
CA ILE A 247 15.41 10.62 4.32
C ILE A 247 14.33 11.58 3.84
N SER A 248 14.11 11.66 2.53
CA SER A 248 13.04 12.50 1.95
C SER A 248 11.83 11.64 1.57
N ALA A 249 10.65 12.03 2.05
CA ALA A 249 9.40 11.30 1.87
C ALA A 249 8.21 12.27 1.67
N VAL A 250 8.41 13.31 0.85
CA VAL A 250 7.40 14.34 0.55
C VAL A 250 6.82 14.16 -0.86
N ALA A 251 5.56 14.56 -1.03
CA ALA A 251 4.94 14.68 -2.35
C ALA A 251 5.20 16.10 -2.89
N VAL A 252 6.04 16.22 -3.91
CA VAL A 252 6.47 17.50 -4.50
C VAL A 252 6.31 17.46 -6.02
N ARG A 253 6.16 18.64 -6.65
CA ARG A 253 6.15 18.78 -8.11
C ARG A 253 7.56 18.91 -8.68
N GLU A 254 8.45 19.55 -7.93
CA GLU A 254 9.86 19.76 -8.27
C GLU A 254 10.72 19.22 -7.13
N ALA A 255 11.94 18.77 -7.46
CA ALA A 255 12.87 18.25 -6.46
C ALA A 255 13.19 19.32 -5.42
N LEU A 256 13.07 18.95 -4.15
CA LEU A 256 13.35 19.83 -3.01
C LEU A 256 14.86 20.01 -2.81
N LEU A 257 15.62 18.94 -3.00
CA LEU A 257 17.07 18.92 -2.83
C LEU A 257 17.74 18.86 -4.21
N THR A 258 18.18 20.01 -4.70
CA THR A 258 18.82 20.17 -6.01
C THR A 258 20.34 20.28 -5.88
N LYS A 259 21.05 20.22 -7.01
CA LYS A 259 22.52 20.39 -7.08
C LYS A 259 23.04 21.73 -6.53
N ASP A 260 22.18 22.75 -6.47
CA ASP A 260 22.55 24.08 -5.97
C ASP A 260 22.44 24.14 -4.43
N VAL A 261 21.65 23.23 -3.85
CA VAL A 261 21.48 23.07 -2.41
C VAL A 261 22.51 22.11 -1.83
N ILE A 262 22.74 20.97 -2.49
CA ILE A 262 23.65 19.94 -1.99
C ILE A 262 25.09 20.23 -2.47
N PRO A 263 26.07 20.41 -1.56
CA PRO A 263 27.47 20.55 -1.92
C PRO A 263 27.99 19.31 -2.65
N LYS A 264 28.79 19.50 -3.72
CA LYS A 264 29.32 18.42 -4.56
C LYS A 264 30.10 17.34 -3.79
N ASP A 265 30.77 17.73 -2.69
CA ASP A 265 31.60 16.86 -1.86
C ASP A 265 30.85 16.36 -0.60
N SER A 266 29.53 16.52 -0.56
CA SER A 266 28.71 16.05 0.56
C SER A 266 28.91 14.55 0.81
N LYS A 267 29.14 14.21 2.08
CA LYS A 267 29.28 12.82 2.56
C LYS A 267 27.95 12.23 3.04
N THR A 268 26.90 13.05 3.08
CA THR A 268 25.56 12.67 3.48
C THR A 268 25.03 11.56 2.60
N LEU A 269 24.43 10.55 3.22
CA LEU A 269 23.67 9.52 2.52
C LEU A 269 22.23 10.01 2.36
N PHE A 270 21.79 10.11 1.11
CA PHE A 270 20.42 10.50 0.80
C PHE A 270 19.57 9.27 0.51
N ILE A 271 18.39 9.20 1.10
CA ILE A 271 17.39 8.17 0.86
C ILE A 271 16.13 8.86 0.34
N ASP A 272 15.87 8.73 -0.95
CA ASP A 272 14.71 9.34 -1.61
C ASP A 272 13.54 8.34 -1.68
N LEU A 273 12.53 8.59 -0.85
CA LEU A 273 11.27 7.88 -0.79
C LEU A 273 10.12 8.62 -1.50
N GLY A 274 10.41 9.73 -2.16
CA GLY A 274 9.44 10.57 -2.86
C GLY A 274 9.05 10.04 -4.23
N LEU A 275 7.78 10.25 -4.61
CA LEU A 275 7.30 10.06 -5.98
C LEU A 275 6.32 11.20 -6.34
N PRO A 276 6.68 12.15 -7.23
CA PRO A 276 7.98 12.32 -7.91
C PRO A 276 9.19 12.50 -6.96
N ARG A 277 10.41 12.28 -7.50
CA ARG A 277 11.67 12.33 -6.73
C ARG A 277 11.82 13.66 -5.98
N ASN A 278 12.24 13.56 -4.72
CA ASN A 278 12.51 14.72 -3.88
C ASN A 278 13.93 15.26 -4.10
N ILE A 279 14.81 14.43 -4.65
CA ILE A 279 16.22 14.73 -4.83
C ILE A 279 16.54 14.66 -6.32
N ASP A 280 17.18 15.71 -6.83
CA ASP A 280 17.71 15.71 -8.18
C ASP A 280 18.77 14.60 -8.31
N PRO A 281 18.66 13.67 -9.29
CA PRO A 281 19.60 12.57 -9.47
C PRO A 281 21.06 13.01 -9.64
N GLU A 282 21.30 14.24 -10.10
CA GLU A 282 22.65 14.79 -10.26
C GLU A 282 23.17 15.52 -9.02
N ALA A 283 22.34 15.72 -7.99
CA ALA A 283 22.71 16.51 -6.81
C ALA A 283 23.70 15.82 -5.87
N SER A 284 23.74 14.49 -5.86
CA SER A 284 24.68 13.73 -5.03
C SER A 284 25.02 12.38 -5.64
N LYS A 285 26.25 11.91 -5.38
CA LYS A 285 26.70 10.56 -5.76
C LYS A 285 26.18 9.48 -4.80
N SER A 286 25.63 9.86 -3.65
CA SER A 286 25.23 8.96 -2.57
C SER A 286 23.72 9.00 -2.34
N ILE A 287 22.95 8.67 -3.38
CA ILE A 287 21.48 8.62 -3.32
C ILE A 287 21.03 7.14 -3.38
N ILE A 288 20.09 6.78 -2.51
CA ILE A 288 19.36 5.51 -2.55
C ILE A 288 17.89 5.83 -2.84
N THR A 289 17.37 5.30 -3.93
CA THR A 289 15.97 5.53 -4.36
C THR A 289 15.05 4.40 -3.92
N VAL A 290 13.73 4.60 -4.02
CA VAL A 290 12.73 3.53 -3.88
C VAL A 290 13.02 2.38 -4.84
N GLU A 291 13.47 2.66 -6.06
CA GLU A 291 13.86 1.63 -7.03
C GLU A 291 15.05 0.80 -6.53
N ASP A 292 16.08 1.43 -5.99
CA ASP A 292 17.25 0.73 -5.43
C ASP A 292 16.86 -0.14 -4.22
N LEU A 293 15.99 0.38 -3.36
CA LEU A 293 15.48 -0.36 -2.20
C LEU A 293 14.64 -1.56 -2.62
N LYS A 294 13.86 -1.46 -3.70
CA LYS A 294 13.14 -2.60 -4.29
C LYS A 294 14.12 -3.68 -4.76
N LEU A 295 15.22 -3.31 -5.43
CA LEU A 295 16.25 -4.27 -5.84
C LEU A 295 16.93 -4.94 -4.63
N ILE A 296 17.14 -4.21 -3.53
CA ILE A 296 17.66 -4.78 -2.28
C ILE A 296 16.62 -5.73 -1.65
N ALA A 297 15.33 -5.39 -1.69
CA ALA A 297 14.23 -6.28 -1.30
C ALA A 297 14.26 -7.58 -2.11
N ASP A 298 14.42 -7.45 -3.43
CA ASP A 298 14.33 -8.52 -4.41
C ASP A 298 15.52 -9.48 -4.34
N LYS A 299 16.68 -9.11 -3.79
CA LYS A 299 17.79 -10.07 -3.57
C LYS A 299 17.45 -11.23 -2.60
N SER A 300 16.23 -11.26 -2.02
CA SER A 300 15.67 -12.36 -1.23
C SER A 300 14.83 -13.40 -2.02
N ILE A 301 14.90 -13.41 -3.37
CA ILE A 301 14.08 -14.27 -4.28
C ILE A 301 14.02 -15.77 -3.90
N LYS A 302 15.10 -16.39 -3.40
CA LYS A 302 15.08 -17.82 -3.06
C LYS A 302 14.20 -18.14 -1.84
N ARG A 303 14.13 -17.23 -0.85
CA ARG A 303 13.21 -17.38 0.29
C ARG A 303 11.77 -17.13 -0.15
N ARG A 304 11.55 -16.14 -1.04
CA ARG A 304 10.25 -15.79 -1.61
C ARG A 304 9.53 -16.99 -2.23
N LYS A 305 10.19 -17.73 -3.14
CA LYS A 305 9.59 -18.89 -3.80
C LYS A 305 9.25 -20.05 -2.85
N GLY A 306 10.02 -20.21 -1.77
CA GLY A 306 9.77 -21.26 -0.77
C GLY A 306 8.54 -20.97 0.08
N GLU A 307 8.42 -19.73 0.56
CA GLU A 307 7.29 -19.32 1.41
C GLU A 307 6.01 -19.11 0.61
N GLU A 308 6.10 -18.62 -0.64
CA GLU A 308 4.95 -18.51 -1.54
C GLU A 308 4.27 -19.86 -1.72
N LYS A 309 5.02 -20.96 -1.94
CA LYS A 309 4.44 -22.30 -2.03
C LYS A 309 3.68 -22.71 -0.77
N LYS A 310 4.20 -22.39 0.43
CA LYS A 310 3.51 -22.70 1.69
C LYS A 310 2.21 -21.89 1.83
N VAL A 311 2.24 -20.63 1.41
CA VAL A 311 1.06 -19.77 1.39
C VAL A 311 0.02 -20.28 0.41
N MET A 312 0.43 -20.76 -0.77
CA MET A 312 -0.48 -21.38 -1.74
C MET A 312 -1.19 -22.62 -1.17
N VAL A 313 -0.49 -23.45 -0.39
CA VAL A 313 -1.13 -24.58 0.32
C VAL A 313 -2.22 -24.09 1.28
N ILE A 314 -1.94 -23.05 2.08
CA ILE A 314 -2.93 -22.44 2.98
C ILE A 314 -4.14 -21.90 2.19
N ILE A 315 -3.88 -21.23 1.07
CA ILE A 315 -4.93 -20.66 0.21
C ILE A 315 -5.83 -21.76 -0.35
N ASP A 316 -5.25 -22.85 -0.85
CA ASP A 316 -6.01 -23.95 -1.43
C ASP A 316 -6.87 -24.67 -0.37
N GLU A 317 -6.33 -24.90 0.83
CA GLU A 317 -7.09 -25.46 1.95
C GLU A 317 -8.29 -24.59 2.34
N GLU A 318 -8.10 -23.27 2.45
CA GLU A 318 -9.19 -22.35 2.83
C GLU A 318 -10.21 -22.16 1.70
N LYS A 319 -9.79 -22.22 0.44
CA LYS A 319 -10.72 -22.25 -0.70
C LYS A 319 -11.59 -23.50 -0.67
N GLU A 320 -11.01 -24.66 -0.39
CA GLU A 320 -11.77 -25.90 -0.29
C GLU A 320 -12.81 -25.83 0.83
N ARG A 321 -12.41 -25.38 2.04
CA ARG A 321 -13.32 -25.16 3.18
C ARG A 321 -14.44 -24.18 2.83
N LEU A 322 -14.12 -23.08 2.15
CA LEU A 322 -15.09 -22.08 1.76
C LEU A 322 -16.08 -22.62 0.71
N ASN A 323 -15.60 -23.39 -0.26
CA ASN A 323 -16.44 -24.04 -1.27
C ASN A 323 -17.38 -25.08 -0.64
N GLN A 324 -16.90 -25.88 0.32
CA GLN A 324 -17.75 -26.81 1.07
C GLN A 324 -18.86 -26.07 1.83
N TRP A 325 -18.53 -24.93 2.45
CA TRP A 325 -19.53 -24.08 3.12
C TRP A 325 -20.59 -23.55 2.14
N PHE A 326 -20.18 -23.11 0.95
CA PHE A 326 -21.12 -22.67 -0.09
C PHE A 326 -22.03 -23.81 -0.57
N SER A 327 -21.47 -24.99 -0.80
CA SER A 327 -22.23 -26.17 -1.22
C SER A 327 -23.27 -26.57 -0.17
N HIS A 328 -22.89 -26.58 1.11
CA HIS A 328 -23.80 -26.86 2.21
C HIS A 328 -24.92 -25.82 2.31
N LYS A 329 -24.60 -24.52 2.21
CA LYS A 329 -25.61 -23.46 2.24
C LYS A 329 -26.60 -23.58 1.09
N LYS A 330 -26.15 -23.96 -0.12
CA LYS A 330 -27.03 -24.21 -1.26
C LYS A 330 -27.95 -25.41 -1.04
N ALA A 331 -27.43 -26.50 -0.47
CA ALA A 331 -28.22 -27.70 -0.19
C ALA A 331 -29.35 -27.48 0.82
N HIS A 332 -29.17 -26.54 1.75
CA HIS A 332 -30.12 -26.21 2.81
C HIS A 332 -30.91 -24.90 2.58
N ALA A 333 -30.77 -24.27 1.41
CA ALA A 333 -31.54 -23.09 1.01
C ALA A 333 -32.77 -23.42 0.14
N ASN A 334 -33.00 -24.70 -0.15
CA ASN A 334 -34.17 -25.22 -0.87
C ASN A 334 -35.21 -25.80 0.10
#